data_AF-A0A2P2BSZ2-F1
#
_entry.id   AF-A0A2P2BSZ2-F1
#
_cell.length_a   1.000
_cell.length_b   1.000
_cell.length_c   1.000
_cell.angle_alpha   90.00
_cell.angle_beta   90.00
_cell.angle_gamma   90.00
#
_symmetry.space_group_name_H-M   'P 1'
#
loop_
_entity.id
_entity.type
_entity.pdbx_description
1 polymer ?
#
loop_
_entity_poly.entity_id
_entity_poly.type
_entity_poly.pdbx_seq_one_letter_code
_entity_poly.pdbx_strand_id
1 'polypeptide(L)'
;MDINKKALELANSIKSSDEFKLMKKSKSQLDKNKNLKRQLDNYIDKKNKLYSNNRIEDASSKLVELNKEYQEFFNLPLVSSYMKSTRDFNNLMEKVYKSIEKELLK
;
A
#
# COMPACT_ATOMS: atom_id res chain seq x y z
N MET A 1 -15.72 -26.26 -11.63
CA MET A 1 -14.55 -25.35 -11.62
C MET A 1 -14.67 -24.50 -10.36
N ASP A 2 -13.71 -24.58 -9.43
CA ASP A 2 -13.82 -23.87 -8.16
C ASP A 2 -13.23 -22.47 -8.28
N ILE A 3 -14.09 -21.45 -8.15
CA ILE A 3 -13.69 -20.05 -8.21
C ILE A 3 -12.65 -19.71 -7.14
N ASN A 4 -12.69 -20.39 -5.98
CA ASN A 4 -11.69 -20.22 -4.92
C ASN A 4 -10.31 -20.74 -5.36
N LYS A 5 -10.28 -21.82 -6.16
CA LYS A 5 -9.02 -22.32 -6.75
C LYS A 5 -8.45 -21.33 -7.75
N LYS A 6 -9.29 -20.68 -8.56
CA LYS A 6 -8.86 -19.62 -9.49
C LYS A 6 -8.38 -18.36 -8.76
N ALA A 7 -9.04 -17.98 -7.66
CA ALA A 7 -8.59 -16.90 -6.80
C ALA A 7 -7.21 -17.20 -6.18
N LEU A 8 -6.97 -18.45 -5.77
CA LEU A 8 -5.67 -18.89 -5.27
C LEU A 8 -4.57 -18.83 -6.35
N GLU A 9 -4.87 -19.28 -7.57
CA GLU A 9 -3.96 -19.18 -8.72
C GLU A 9 -3.60 -17.71 -9.01
N LEU A 10 -4.59 -16.81 -9.04
CA LEU A 10 -4.36 -15.38 -9.23
C LEU A 10 -3.50 -14.79 -8.11
N ALA A 11 -3.78 -15.13 -6.85
CA ALA A 11 -2.99 -14.67 -5.71
C ALA A 11 -1.53 -15.14 -5.78
N ASN A 12 -1.29 -16.37 -6.23
CA ASN A 12 0.07 -16.88 -6.42
C ASN A 12 0.79 -16.17 -7.58
N SER A 13 0.10 -15.89 -8.68
CA SER A 13 0.64 -15.10 -9.79
C SER A 13 1.02 -13.68 -9.35
N ILE A 14 0.15 -13.02 -8.58
CA ILE A 14 0.42 -11.69 -8.01
C ILE A 14 1.63 -11.75 -7.06
N LYS A 15 1.71 -12.76 -6.18
CA LYS A 15 2.88 -12.95 -5.30
C LYS A 15 4.18 -13.18 -6.06
N SER A 16 4.10 -13.75 -7.26
CA SER A 16 5.25 -14.02 -8.11
C SER A 16 5.68 -12.80 -8.95
N SER A 17 4.85 -11.75 -9.01
CA SER A 17 5.13 -10.53 -9.76
C SER A 17 6.32 -9.78 -9.19
N ASP A 18 7.03 -9.04 -10.06
CA ASP A 18 8.19 -8.27 -9.66
C ASP A 18 7.80 -7.10 -8.75
N GLU A 19 6.63 -6.50 -8.97
CA GLU A 19 6.08 -5.44 -8.12
C GLU A 19 5.86 -5.92 -6.68
N PHE A 20 5.28 -7.11 -6.50
CA PHE A 20 5.09 -7.68 -5.17
C PHE A 20 6.41 -8.06 -4.51
N LYS A 21 7.34 -8.67 -5.25
CA LYS A 21 8.68 -9.03 -4.74
C LYS A 21 9.47 -7.78 -4.31
N LEU A 22 9.44 -6.73 -5.13
CA LEU A 22 10.09 -5.45 -4.84
C LEU A 22 9.46 -4.79 -3.62
N MET A 23 8.12 -4.70 -3.55
CA MET A 23 7.42 -4.17 -2.38
C MET A 23 7.79 -4.95 -1.10
N LYS A 24 7.78 -6.28 -1.17
CA LYS A 24 8.14 -7.15 -0.03
C LYS A 24 9.60 -6.95 0.41
N LYS A 25 10.52 -6.81 -0.55
CA LYS A 25 11.94 -6.55 -0.27
C LYS A 25 12.13 -5.18 0.39
N SER A 26 11.54 -4.13 -0.17
CA SER A 26 11.60 -2.77 0.39
C SER A 26 10.98 -2.71 1.78
N LYS A 27 9.86 -3.42 2.00
CA LYS A 27 9.24 -3.57 3.33
C LYS A 27 10.19 -4.24 4.32
N SER A 28 10.82 -5.36 3.92
CA SER A 28 11.78 -6.05 4.78
C SER A 28 13.00 -5.19 5.11
N GLN A 29 13.48 -4.38 4.17
CA GLN A 29 14.59 -3.44 4.43
C GLN A 29 14.18 -2.32 5.39
N LEU A 30 12.95 -1.81 5.29
CA LEU A 30 12.41 -0.83 6.22
C LEU A 30 12.24 -1.45 7.62
N ASP A 31 11.72 -2.68 7.70
CA ASP A 31 11.49 -3.40 8.96
C ASP A 31 12.78 -3.72 9.73
N LYS A 32 13.92 -3.85 9.03
CA LYS A 32 15.24 -4.00 9.67
C LYS A 32 15.61 -2.79 10.54
N ASN A 33 15.09 -1.61 10.22
CA ASN A 33 15.27 -0.41 11.02
C ASN A 33 14.08 -0.22 11.96
N LYS A 34 14.25 -0.61 13.24
CA LYS A 34 13.20 -0.50 14.26
C LYS A 34 12.61 0.90 14.40
N ASN A 35 13.42 1.95 14.21
CA ASN A 35 12.95 3.33 14.33
C ASN A 35 12.04 3.70 13.15
N LEU A 36 12.45 3.39 11.92
CA LEU A 36 11.65 3.65 10.71
C LEU A 36 10.36 2.84 10.70
N LYS A 37 10.43 1.58 11.14
CA LYS A 37 9.24 0.74 11.34
C LYS A 37 8.25 1.40 12.30
N ARG A 38 8.72 1.86 13.46
CA ARG A 38 7.88 2.54 14.45
C ARG A 38 7.26 3.82 13.90
N GLN A 39 8.01 4.60 13.13
CA GLN A 39 7.50 5.80 12.48
C GLN A 39 6.43 5.48 11.43
N LEU A 40 6.63 4.42 10.63
CA LEU A 40 5.64 3.95 9.66
C LEU A 40 4.36 3.44 10.34
N ASP A 41 4.49 2.62 11.38
CA ASP A 41 3.36 2.08 12.13
C ASP A 41 2.55 3.21 12.78
N ASN A 42 3.23 4.21 13.37
CA ASN A 42 2.57 5.40 13.93
C ASN A 42 1.85 6.22 12.85
N TYR A 43 2.43 6.37 11.66
CA TYR A 43 1.78 7.05 10.55
C TYR A 43 0.51 6.31 10.10
N ILE A 44 0.57 4.98 9.99
CA ILE A 44 -0.58 4.14 9.61
C ILE A 44 -1.68 4.20 10.67
N ASP A 45 -1.33 4.12 11.96
CA ASP A 45 -2.28 4.22 13.06
C ASP A 45 -2.98 5.59 13.08
N LYS A 46 -2.22 6.68 12.97
CA LYS A 46 -2.76 8.04 12.85
C LYS A 46 -3.68 8.16 11.63
N LYS A 47 -3.25 7.67 10.47
CA LYS A 47 -4.06 7.69 9.24
C LYS A 47 -5.38 6.93 9.41
N ASN A 48 -5.34 5.72 9.98
CA ASN A 48 -6.53 4.91 10.19
C ASN A 48 -7.49 5.59 11.17
N LYS A 49 -6.98 6.16 12.27
CA LYS A 49 -7.78 6.95 13.22
C LYS A 49 -8.43 8.16 12.56
N LEU A 50 -7.75 8.82 11.63
CA LEU A 50 -8.34 9.95 10.87
C LEU A 50 -9.54 9.51 10.03
N TYR A 51 -9.44 8.38 9.34
CA TYR A 51 -10.55 7.83 8.55
C TYR A 51 -11.67 7.26 9.42
N SER A 52 -11.36 6.67 10.58
CA SER A 52 -12.38 6.10 11.47
C SER A 52 -13.19 7.15 12.24
N ASN A 53 -12.57 8.29 12.59
CA ASN A 53 -13.17 9.27 13.51
C ASN A 53 -13.72 10.54 12.85
N ASN A 54 -13.51 10.76 11.55
CA ASN A 54 -13.93 12.00 10.88
C ASN A 54 -14.79 11.71 9.65
N ARG A 55 -15.65 12.67 9.29
CA ARG A 55 -16.28 12.70 7.96
C ARG A 55 -15.18 12.78 6.90
N ILE A 56 -15.42 12.19 5.73
CA ILE A 56 -14.42 12.03 4.65
C ILE A 56 -13.74 13.36 4.27
N GLU A 57 -14.47 14.47 4.33
CA GLU A 57 -13.95 15.82 4.06
C GLU A 57 -12.94 16.29 5.13
N ASP A 58 -13.28 16.17 6.42
CA ASP A 58 -12.39 16.53 7.53
C ASP A 58 -11.17 15.61 7.65
N ALA A 59 -11.34 14.33 7.32
CA ALA A 59 -10.25 13.37 7.28
C ALA A 59 -9.19 13.75 6.24
N SER A 60 -9.61 14.34 5.10
CA SER A 60 -8.73 14.70 3.99
C SER A 60 -7.81 15.87 4.36
N SER A 61 -8.34 16.92 5.00
CA SER A 61 -7.53 18.07 5.46
C SER A 61 -6.51 17.64 6.50
N LYS A 62 -6.93 16.86 7.51
CA LYS A 62 -6.02 16.32 8.54
C LYS A 62 -4.98 15.36 7.97
N LEU A 63 -5.29 14.67 6.88
CA LEU A 63 -4.33 13.83 6.17
C LEU A 63 -3.24 14.63 5.48
N VAL A 64 -3.59 15.78 4.90
CA VAL A 64 -2.60 16.69 4.29
C VAL A 64 -1.64 17.21 5.36
N GLU A 65 -2.14 17.56 6.55
CA GLU A 65 -1.29 17.95 7.68
C GLU A 65 -0.41 16.80 8.16
N LEU A 66 -0.96 15.59 8.32
CA LEU A 66 -0.19 14.40 8.67
C LEU A 66 0.90 14.10 7.62
N ASN A 67 0.60 14.27 6.34
CA ASN A 67 1.58 14.10 5.26
C ASN A 67 2.69 15.16 5.30
N LYS A 68 2.40 16.38 5.77
CA LYS A 68 3.40 17.43 6.00
C LYS A 68 4.33 17.07 7.16
N GLU A 69 3.78 16.61 8.28
CA GLU A 69 4.57 16.17 9.45
C GLU A 69 5.54 15.04 9.10
N TYR A 70 5.16 14.15 8.19
CA TYR A 70 5.97 13.01 7.78
C TYR A 70 6.77 13.25 6.48
N GLN A 71 6.87 14.49 5.97
CA GLN A 71 7.65 14.80 4.76
C GLN A 71 9.10 14.34 4.86
N GLU A 72 9.78 14.65 5.96
CA GLU A 72 11.18 14.26 6.16
C GLU A 72 11.32 12.73 6.22
N PHE A 73 10.34 12.06 6.81
CA PHE A 73 10.28 10.60 6.84
C PHE A 73 10.11 10.01 5.44
N PHE A 74 9.23 10.58 4.61
CA PHE A 74 9.04 10.13 3.23
C PHE A 74 10.24 10.42 2.32
N ASN A 75 11.01 11.46 2.63
CA ASN A 75 12.23 11.79 1.89
C ASN A 75 13.40 10.82 2.18
N LEU A 76 13.31 9.98 3.21
CA LEU A 76 14.32 8.97 3.46
C LEU A 76 14.37 7.96 2.30
N PRO A 77 15.55 7.65 1.74
CA PRO A 77 15.66 6.76 0.57
C PRO A 77 14.99 5.39 0.74
N LEU A 78 15.06 4.82 1.95
CA LEU A 78 14.42 3.54 2.28
C LEU A 78 12.88 3.64 2.28
N VAL A 79 12.34 4.74 2.80
CA VAL A 79 10.89 4.97 2.87
C VAL A 79 10.35 5.35 1.50
N SER A 80 11.03 6.24 0.78
CA SER A 80 10.70 6.61 -0.60
C SER A 80 10.71 5.39 -1.53
N SER A 81 11.72 4.52 -1.41
CA SER A 81 11.77 3.25 -2.15
C SER A 81 10.59 2.34 -1.83
N TYR A 82 10.26 2.17 -0.54
CA TYR A 82 9.09 1.40 -0.12
C TYR A 82 7.77 2.00 -0.64
N MET A 83 7.59 3.31 -0.56
CA MET A 83 6.40 4.01 -1.05
C MET A 83 6.24 3.86 -2.56
N LYS A 84 7.35 3.99 -3.31
CA LYS A 84 7.36 3.75 -4.76
C LYS A 84 6.96 2.33 -5.09
N SER A 85 7.61 1.33 -4.49
CA SER A 85 7.27 -0.09 -4.73
C SER A 85 5.83 -0.42 -4.33
N THR A 86 5.31 0.20 -3.26
CA THR A 86 3.91 0.05 -2.85
C THR A 86 2.95 0.66 -3.86
N ARG A 87 3.28 1.84 -4.41
CA ARG A 87 2.49 2.49 -5.47
C ARG A 87 2.45 1.64 -6.73
N ASP A 88 3.60 1.11 -7.15
CA ASP A 88 3.69 0.26 -8.34
C ASP A 88 2.86 -1.03 -8.18
N PHE A 89 2.93 -1.66 -7.00
CA PHE A 89 2.09 -2.80 -6.66
C PHE A 89 0.59 -2.46 -6.64
N ASN A 90 0.20 -1.33 -6.06
CA ASN A 90 -1.20 -0.90 -6.06
C ASN A 90 -1.72 -0.64 -7.47
N ASN A 91 -0.91 -0.05 -8.35
CA ASN A 91 -1.27 0.14 -9.76
C ASN A 91 -1.46 -1.20 -10.48
N LEU A 92 -0.63 -2.21 -10.20
CA LEU A 92 -0.82 -3.57 -10.72
C LEU A 92 -2.17 -4.15 -10.26
N MET A 93 -2.47 -4.05 -8.96
CA MET A 93 -3.72 -4.54 -8.39
C MET A 93 -4.94 -3.83 -8.98
N GLU A 94 -4.86 -2.51 -9.18
CA GLU A 94 -5.92 -1.73 -9.83
C GLU A 94 -6.16 -2.19 -11.27
N LYS A 95 -5.09 -2.44 -12.05
CA LYS A 95 -5.22 -3.01 -13.41
C LYS A 95 -5.88 -4.38 -13.38
N VAL A 96 -5.48 -5.26 -12.46
CA VAL A 96 -6.11 -6.58 -12.30
C VAL A 96 -7.59 -6.45 -11.99
N TYR A 97 -7.96 -5.57 -11.05
CA TYR A 97 -9.35 -5.31 -10.71
C TYR A 97 -10.14 -4.80 -11.92
N LYS A 98 -9.63 -3.80 -12.65
CA LYS A 98 -10.28 -3.27 -13.86
C LYS A 98 -10.42 -4.32 -14.96
N SER A 99 -9.44 -5.22 -15.11
CA SER A 99 -9.53 -6.33 -16.05
C SER A 99 -10.64 -7.31 -15.68
N ILE A 100 -10.77 -7.66 -14.39
CA ILE A 100 -11.85 -8.53 -13.91
C ILE A 100 -13.22 -7.84 -14.11
N GLU A 101 -13.34 -6.59 -13.68
CA GLU A 101 -14.56 -5.80 -13.82
C GLU A 101 -15.02 -5.69 -15.29
N LYS A 102 -14.08 -5.45 -16.22
CA LYS A 102 -14.36 -5.41 -17.65
C LYS A 102 -14.94 -6.72 -18.19
N GLU A 103 -14.42 -7.87 -17.76
CA GLU A 103 -14.93 -9.18 -18.20
C GLU A 103 -16.27 -9.53 -17.53
N LEU A 104 -16.57 -8.98 -16.36
CA LEU A 104 -17.86 -9.17 -15.68
C LEU A 104 -18.99 -8.30 -16.27
N LEU A 105 -18.65 -7.14 -16.84
CA LEU A 105 -19.59 -6.19 -17.44
C LEU A 105 -19.81 -6.41 -18.95
N LYS A 106 -19.15 -7.42 -19.52
CA LYS A 106 -19.26 -7.79 -20.94
C LYS A 106 -20.36 -8.83 -21.14
#